data_AF-A0A0F8WUD8-F1
#
_entry.id   AF-A0A0F8WUD8-F1
#
_cell.length_a   1.000
_cell.length_b   1.000
_cell.length_c   1.000
_cell.angle_alpha   90.00
_cell.angle_beta   90.00
_cell.angle_gamma   90.00
#
_symmetry.space_group_name_H-M   'P 1'
#
loop_
_entity.id
_entity.type
_entity.pdbx_description
1 polymer ?
#
loop_
_entity_poly.entity_id
_entity_poly.type
_entity_poly.pdbx_seq_one_letter_code
_entity_poly.pdbx_strand_id
1 'polypeptide(L)' 'MPAKAVRIALVTGASKGLGAEVALALGAAGYRVIVCYHRDTDGAEAVA' A
#
# COMPACT_ATOMS: atom_id res chain seq x y z
N MET A 1 6.78 -13.09 25.11
CA MET A 1 6.73 -13.34 23.65
C MET A 1 6.72 -11.97 22.96
N PRO A 2 7.76 -11.55 22.22
CA PRO A 2 7.69 -10.29 21.50
C PRO A 2 6.57 -10.38 20.44
N ALA A 3 5.70 -9.37 20.39
CA ALA A 3 4.67 -9.28 19.35
C ALA A 3 5.35 -9.30 17.97
N LYS A 4 4.82 -10.10 17.03
CA LYS A 4 5.35 -10.21 15.67
C LYS A 4 5.44 -8.81 15.05
N ALA A 5 6.65 -8.37 14.71
CA ALA A 5 6.86 -7.07 14.09
C ALA A 5 6.07 -6.99 12.78
N VAL A 6 5.17 -6.00 12.66
CA VAL A 6 4.39 -5.78 11.45
C VAL A 6 5.33 -5.29 10.36
N ARG A 7 5.41 -6.04 9.26
CA ARG A 7 6.25 -5.68 8.12
C ARG A 7 5.62 -4.51 7.37
N ILE A 8 6.45 -3.56 6.96
CA ILE A 8 6.04 -2.37 6.21
C ILE A 8 6.44 -2.54 4.75
N ALA A 9 5.53 -2.21 3.83
CA ALA A 9 5.79 -2.21 2.40
C ALA A 9 5.58 -0.81 1.81
N LEU A 10 6.50 -0.36 0.96
CA LEU A 10 6.39 0.87 0.18
C LEU A 10 6.08 0.51 -1.26
N VAL A 11 4.97 1.02 -1.80
CA VAL A 11 4.56 0.76 -3.19
C VAL A 11 4.54 2.08 -3.96
N THR A 12 5.36 2.18 -5.01
CA THR A 12 5.41 3.34 -5.90
C THR A 12 4.41 3.22 -7.03
N GLY A 13 3.86 4.35 -7.49
CA GLY A 13 2.82 4.35 -8.51
C GLY A 13 1.53 3.67 -8.04
N ALA A 14 1.24 3.71 -6.74
CA ALA A 14 0.19 2.93 -6.12
C ALA A 14 -1.21 3.57 -6.22
N SER A 15 -1.36 4.69 -6.93
CA SER A 15 -2.64 5.38 -7.08
C SER A 15 -3.60 4.71 -8.07
N LYS A 16 -3.13 3.79 -8.92
CA LYS A 16 -3.96 3.07 -9.91
C LYS A 16 -3.25 1.87 -10.53
N GLY A 17 -4.00 1.10 -11.32
CA GLY A 17 -3.48 -0.03 -12.09
C GLY A 17 -2.81 -1.07 -11.20
N LEU A 18 -1.71 -1.66 -11.68
CA LEU A 18 -1.02 -2.73 -10.95
C LEU A 18 -0.45 -2.27 -9.61
N GLY A 19 -0.02 -1.00 -9.49
CA GLY A 19 0.51 -0.48 -8.22
C GLY A 19 -0.55 -0.49 -7.12
N ALA A 20 -1.79 -0.12 -7.46
CA ALA A 20 -2.92 -0.16 -6.53
C ALA A 20 -3.25 -1.60 -6.11
N GLU A 21 -3.36 -2.52 -7.08
CA GLU A 21 -3.64 -3.94 -6.80
C GLU A 21 -2.57 -4.58 -5.90
N VAL A 22 -1.29 -4.26 -6.13
CA VAL A 22 -0.19 -4.74 -5.29
C VAL A 22 -0.29 -4.16 -3.87
N ALA A 23 -0.61 -2.88 -3.73
CA ALA A 23 -0.79 -2.25 -2.42
C ALA A 23 -1.93 -2.91 -1.63
N LEU A 24 -3.08 -3.14 -2.29
CA LEU A 24 -4.23 -3.81 -1.69
C LEU A 24 -3.90 -5.25 -1.29
N ALA A 25 -3.25 -6.02 -2.17
CA ALA A 25 -2.87 -7.40 -1.89
C ALA A 25 -1.89 -7.49 -0.69
N LEU A 26 -0.95 -6.57 -0.57
CA LEU A 26 -0.02 -6.50 0.56
C LEU A 26 -0.75 -6.13 1.87
N GLY A 27 -1.70 -5.19 1.81
CA GLY A 27 -2.56 -4.85 2.95
C GLY A 27 -3.37 -6.05 3.43
N ALA A 28 -4.00 -6.77 2.49
CA ALA A 28 -4.75 -8.00 2.78
C ALA A 28 -3.86 -9.12 3.36
N ALA A 29 -2.58 -9.17 2.98
CA ALA A 29 -1.59 -10.09 3.54
C ALA A 29 -1.06 -9.68 4.93
N GLY A 30 -1.55 -8.57 5.49
CA GLY A 30 -1.22 -8.11 6.85
C GLY A 30 0.02 -7.23 6.94
N TYR A 31 0.45 -6.61 5.83
CA TYR A 31 1.50 -5.59 5.84
C TYR A 31 0.90 -4.22 6.14
N ARG A 32 1.71 -3.33 6.72
CA ARG A 32 1.42 -1.88 6.72
C ARG A 32 1.95 -1.29 5.43
N VAL A 33 1.09 -0.74 4.60
CA VAL A 33 1.45 -0.31 3.25
C VAL A 33 1.53 1.22 3.17
N ILE A 34 2.57 1.73 2.51
CA ILE A 34 2.73 3.13 2.15
C ILE A 34 2.41 3.26 0.66
N VAL A 35 1.33 3.97 0.34
CA VAL A 35 0.85 4.23 -1.02
C VAL A 35 1.54 5.48 -1.56
N CYS A 36 2.56 5.31 -2.40
CA CYS A 36 3.26 6.44 -3.03
C CYS A 36 2.66 6.78 -4.40
N TYR A 37 2.29 8.06 -4.55
CA TYR A 37 1.75 8.65 -5.75
C TYR A 37 2.45 9.97 -6.07
N HIS A 38 2.31 10.45 -7.31
CA HIS A 38 2.94 11.71 -7.73
C HIS A 38 1.93 12.84 -8.00
N ARG A 39 0.85 12.56 -8.74
CA ARG A 39 -0.16 13.58 -9.13
C ARG A 39 -1.61 13.18 -8.87
N ASP A 40 -1.85 11.93 -8.49
CA ASP A 40 -3.17 11.32 -8.48
C ASP A 40 -3.57 11.03 -7.03
N THR A 41 -3.89 12.11 -6.32
CA THR A 41 -4.25 12.07 -4.90
C THR A 41 -5.52 11.27 -4.67
N ASP A 42 -6.56 11.52 -5.46
CA ASP A 42 -7.84 10.83 -5.36
C ASP A 42 -7.67 9.31 -5.55
N GLY A 43 -6.86 8.90 -6.53
CA GLY A 43 -6.54 7.49 -6.74
C GLY A 43 -5.75 6.88 -5.58
N ALA A 44 -4.87 7.64 -4.93
CA ALA A 44 -4.13 7.16 -3.77
C ALA A 44 -5.02 7.06 -2.51
N GLU A 45 -5.93 8.01 -2.30
CA GLU A 45 -6.90 7.97 -1.20
C GLU A 45 -7.88 6.81 -1.35
N ALA A 46 -8.27 6.46 -2.58
CA ALA A 46 -9.11 5.29 -2.83
C ALA A 46 -8.44 3.94 -2.48
N VAL A 47 -7.11 3.91 -2.40
CA VAL A 47 -6.31 2.70 -2.13
C VAL A 47 -5.86 2.60 -0.66
N ALA A 48 -5.73 3.73 0.04
CA ALA A 48 -5.24 3.83 1.41
C ALA A 48 -6.28 3.40 2.47
#